data_AF-A0A1H9A162-F1
#
_entry.id   AF-A0A1H9A162-F1
#
_cell.length_a   1.000
_cell.length_b   1.000
_cell.length_c   1.000
_cell.angle_alpha   90.00
_cell.angle_beta   90.00
_cell.angle_gamma   90.00
#
_symmetry.space_group_name_H-M   'P 1'
#
loop_
_entity.id
_entity.type
_entity.pdbx_description
1 polymer ?
#
loop_
_entity_poly.entity_id
_entity_poly.type
_entity_poly.pdbx_seq_one_letter_code
_entity_poly.pdbx_strand_id
1 'polypeptide(L)'
;MFKCDYKTLRLSFNDFHNVDIKDMPPYGEFCLLELKDGRYTAGEWHPKDYKNKKVLKGEFIRGTADSVLVEEVKRWHTLDRDEISQCLEKKEINFINIAALKNEGSVVFENFKSCDKGEFPKEEQYCLLIMKDGGLAAGRWEFYDEKDGCFIYAPALGSHSMEKVWAWTPLSSDYFFEMEEESERERREEEELNRNPSLDENLFIYGTDINIYYEKALEKLRIKYPWASLAQMKKKGTWDIVPCHGKYVFGQVHKSFDGNSIVDEWIEDTNADELTDDTTVDKSKDGATADKFINYLCKYVREDVENSNPEVKFKYGTDIKVYLDKAYANVKKNYHWVTKKMLSETCRYYIKKIDGDLEFVTTGSDGYIVLDYPSADRFIESVEYDYQRAALAANPVVDQYSVPIGRVEINGWYLEHYIFYKLKTGDYKVDVQAGNRTTGGNREFFISPDCFKTATYEEFLDRYLKIVQESFGLGKKDLVSDNKLKKFLGY
;
A
#
# COMPACT_ATOMS: atom_id res chain seq x y z
N MET A 1 4.63 44.34 -8.61
CA MET A 1 3.59 45.32 -9.03
C MET A 1 2.23 44.62 -9.06
N PHE A 2 1.26 45.10 -8.27
CA PHE A 2 -0.11 44.57 -8.27
C PHE A 2 -1.05 45.53 -9.03
N LYS A 3 -1.82 45.02 -10.00
CA LYS A 3 -2.93 45.76 -10.61
C LYS A 3 -4.21 44.99 -10.29
N CYS A 4 -5.04 45.54 -9.41
CA CYS A 4 -6.31 44.93 -9.04
C CYS A 4 -7.45 45.84 -9.47
N ASP A 5 -8.42 45.28 -10.17
CA ASP A 5 -9.80 45.78 -10.18
C ASP A 5 -10.72 44.66 -9.68
N TYR A 6 -12.03 44.92 -9.57
CA TYR A 6 -12.98 43.94 -9.06
C TYR A 6 -13.11 42.67 -9.93
N LYS A 7 -12.52 42.63 -11.13
CA LYS A 7 -12.57 41.52 -12.08
C LYS A 7 -11.22 40.87 -12.32
N THR A 8 -10.13 41.62 -12.19
CA THR A 8 -8.81 41.19 -12.62
C THR A 8 -7.76 41.57 -11.58
N LEU A 9 -6.94 40.60 -11.20
CA LEU A 9 -5.79 40.76 -10.32
C LEU A 9 -4.52 40.35 -11.07
N ARG A 10 -3.64 41.31 -11.36
CA ARG A 10 -2.30 41.05 -11.87
C ARG A 10 -1.33 41.04 -10.71
N LEU A 11 -0.69 39.90 -10.48
CA LEU A 11 0.40 39.73 -9.52
C LEU A 11 1.72 39.81 -10.27
N SER A 12 2.64 40.68 -9.83
CA SER A 12 4.01 40.66 -10.34
C SER A 12 4.94 40.48 -9.14
N PHE A 13 5.76 39.44 -9.21
CA PHE A 13 6.56 38.93 -8.12
C PHE A 13 8.03 39.28 -8.36
N ASN A 14 8.74 39.65 -7.30
CA ASN A 14 10.17 39.91 -7.36
C ASN A 14 10.98 38.63 -7.19
N ASP A 15 10.42 37.64 -6.49
CA ASP A 15 11.01 36.32 -6.28
C ASP A 15 10.03 35.25 -6.78
N PHE A 16 10.48 34.44 -7.74
CA PHE A 16 9.80 33.22 -8.18
C PHE A 16 10.82 32.10 -8.23
N HIS A 17 10.45 30.91 -7.76
CA HIS A 17 11.33 29.76 -7.86
C HIS A 17 11.10 29.08 -9.19
N ASN A 18 12.19 28.86 -9.94
CA ASN A 18 12.14 28.23 -11.24
C ASN A 18 12.71 26.81 -11.17
N VAL A 19 11.82 25.85 -11.40
CA VAL A 19 12.12 24.42 -11.39
C VAL A 19 13.19 24.05 -12.42
N ASP A 20 13.21 24.72 -13.58
CA ASP A 20 14.17 24.45 -14.66
C ASP A 20 15.62 24.74 -14.23
N ILE A 21 15.83 25.69 -13.31
CA ILE A 21 17.15 26.04 -12.77
C ILE A 21 17.40 25.48 -11.37
N LYS A 22 16.53 24.56 -10.91
CA LYS A 22 16.59 23.91 -9.59
C LYS A 22 16.46 24.88 -8.41
N ASP A 23 15.76 25.99 -8.62
CA ASP A 23 15.40 26.92 -7.56
C ASP A 23 14.06 26.47 -6.97
N MET A 24 14.00 26.33 -5.64
CA MET A 24 12.85 25.77 -4.91
C MET A 24 12.51 26.61 -3.69
N PRO A 25 11.21 26.74 -3.35
CA PRO A 25 10.81 27.43 -2.14
C PRO A 25 11.27 26.69 -0.87
N PRO A 26 11.29 27.37 0.29
CA PRO A 26 11.55 26.73 1.58
C PRO A 26 10.54 25.62 1.90
N TYR A 27 10.95 24.65 2.73
CA TYR A 27 10.05 23.62 3.25
C TYR A 27 8.86 24.27 3.98
N GLY A 28 7.66 23.82 3.65
CA GLY A 28 6.42 24.31 4.26
C GLY A 28 5.96 25.68 3.77
N GLU A 29 6.64 26.23 2.76
CA GLU A 29 6.20 27.47 2.14
C GLU A 29 4.96 27.21 1.28
N PHE A 30 3.94 28.04 1.46
CA PHE A 30 2.77 27.98 0.61
C PHE A 30 2.95 28.82 -0.63
N CYS A 31 2.75 28.18 -1.77
CA CYS A 31 3.07 28.74 -3.05
C CYS A 31 1.88 28.64 -3.99
N LEU A 32 1.74 29.64 -4.84
CA LEU A 32 1.00 29.50 -6.08
C LEU A 32 1.90 28.79 -7.09
N LEU A 33 1.39 27.73 -7.68
CA LEU A 33 2.08 26.79 -8.55
C LEU A 33 1.58 26.94 -9.99
N GLU A 34 2.47 27.29 -10.93
CA GLU A 34 2.22 27.19 -12.38
C GLU A 34 2.61 25.79 -12.87
N LEU A 35 1.64 25.07 -13.43
CA LEU A 35 1.88 23.78 -14.08
C LEU A 35 2.43 23.97 -15.49
N LYS A 36 3.06 22.91 -16.03
CA LYS A 36 3.62 22.93 -17.39
C LYS A 36 2.59 23.21 -18.49
N ASP A 37 1.33 22.89 -18.24
CA ASP A 37 0.20 23.14 -19.14
C ASP A 37 -0.37 24.57 -19.04
N GLY A 38 0.17 25.40 -18.16
CA GLY A 38 -0.24 26.80 -17.97
C GLY A 38 -1.36 27.01 -16.95
N ARG A 39 -1.86 25.96 -16.31
CA ARG A 39 -2.82 26.08 -15.18
C ARG A 39 -2.10 26.51 -13.90
N TYR A 40 -2.87 27.13 -13.00
CA TYR A 40 -2.38 27.54 -11.68
C TYR A 40 -3.12 26.81 -10.56
N THR A 41 -2.41 26.38 -9.52
CA THR A 41 -2.96 25.79 -8.29
C THR A 41 -2.23 26.33 -7.05
N ALA A 42 -2.73 26.13 -5.84
CA ALA A 42 -2.06 26.54 -4.60
C ALA A 42 -1.97 25.38 -3.59
N GLY A 43 -1.02 25.46 -2.65
CA GLY A 43 -0.62 24.36 -1.78
C GLY A 43 0.75 24.55 -1.14
N GLU A 44 1.14 23.61 -0.30
CA GLU A 44 2.39 23.65 0.47
C GLU A 44 3.50 22.82 -0.20
N TRP A 45 4.72 23.34 -0.21
CA TRP A 45 5.87 22.63 -0.76
C TRP A 45 6.57 21.74 0.29
N HIS A 46 6.62 20.43 0.02
CA HIS A 46 7.29 19.44 0.87
C HIS A 46 8.45 18.76 0.13
N PRO A 47 9.70 19.26 0.24
CA PRO A 47 10.86 18.57 -0.30
C PRO A 47 11.07 17.21 0.39
N LYS A 48 11.33 16.14 -0.38
CA LYS A 48 11.56 14.78 0.14
C LYS A 48 12.81 14.67 1.03
N ASP A 49 13.73 15.62 0.95
CA ASP A 49 14.93 15.70 1.78
C ASP A 49 15.15 17.13 2.28
N TYR A 50 14.42 17.51 3.33
CA TYR A 50 14.43 18.87 3.92
C TYR A 50 15.83 19.37 4.34
N LYS A 51 16.82 18.47 4.45
CA LYS A 51 18.21 18.80 4.77
C LYS A 51 19.04 19.20 3.54
N ASN A 52 18.55 18.94 2.33
CA ASN A 52 19.28 19.20 1.08
C ASN A 52 18.45 20.08 0.13
N LYS A 53 18.66 21.40 0.21
CA LYS A 53 18.00 22.44 -0.60
C LYS A 53 18.23 22.36 -2.13
N LYS A 54 18.90 21.30 -2.62
CA LYS A 54 19.24 21.11 -4.05
C LYS A 54 18.49 19.94 -4.69
N VAL A 55 17.61 19.26 -3.96
CA VAL A 55 16.89 18.09 -4.48
C VAL A 55 15.58 18.53 -5.10
N LEU A 56 15.47 18.35 -6.41
CA LEU A 56 14.28 18.52 -7.27
C LEU A 56 13.20 17.45 -7.02
N LYS A 57 13.12 16.92 -5.79
CA LYS A 57 12.20 15.85 -5.42
C LYS A 57 11.44 16.25 -4.17
N GLY A 58 10.14 16.19 -4.26
CA GLY A 58 9.20 16.59 -3.23
C GLY A 58 7.80 16.30 -3.69
N GLU A 59 6.85 16.73 -2.90
CA GLU A 59 5.44 16.72 -3.25
C GLU A 59 4.86 18.09 -2.93
N PHE A 60 3.98 18.56 -3.82
CA PHE A 60 3.19 19.73 -3.54
C PHE A 60 1.87 19.29 -2.99
N ILE A 61 1.53 19.71 -1.78
CA ILE A 61 0.35 19.25 -1.08
C ILE A 61 -0.73 20.32 -1.24
N ARG A 62 -1.76 20.04 -2.05
CA ARG A 62 -2.92 20.93 -2.24
C ARG A 62 -3.82 20.94 -0.99
N GLY A 63 -3.80 19.88 -0.18
CA GLY A 63 -4.55 19.75 1.07
C GLY A 63 -4.16 18.45 1.79
N THR A 64 -4.90 17.97 2.79
CA THR A 64 -4.47 16.81 3.60
C THR A 64 -4.25 15.50 2.85
N ALA A 65 -4.74 15.36 1.61
CA ALA A 65 -4.66 14.11 0.84
C ALA A 65 -4.32 14.25 -0.65
N ASP A 66 -4.18 15.47 -1.17
CA ASP A 66 -4.03 15.72 -2.61
C ASP A 66 -2.64 16.30 -2.91
N SER A 67 -1.90 15.67 -3.84
CA SER A 67 -0.54 16.08 -4.18
C SER A 67 -0.27 16.22 -5.68
N VAL A 68 0.60 17.17 -6.02
CA VAL A 68 1.14 17.39 -7.37
C VAL A 68 2.62 17.05 -7.39
N LEU A 69 3.02 16.29 -8.39
CA LEU A 69 4.41 15.90 -8.62
C LEU A 69 5.23 17.08 -9.14
N VAL A 70 6.48 17.21 -8.67
CA VAL A 70 7.40 18.31 -9.04
C VAL A 70 7.66 18.33 -10.55
N GLU A 71 7.62 17.16 -11.20
CA GLU A 71 7.83 17.04 -12.64
C GLU A 71 6.76 17.76 -13.46
N GLU A 72 5.57 18.00 -12.90
CA GLU A 72 4.47 18.73 -13.54
C GLU A 72 4.57 20.24 -13.33
N VAL A 73 5.46 20.68 -12.44
CA VAL A 73 5.65 22.08 -12.07
C VAL A 73 6.54 22.78 -13.08
N LYS A 74 6.10 23.97 -13.48
CA LYS A 74 6.88 24.91 -14.27
C LYS A 74 7.52 25.98 -13.38
N ARG A 75 6.75 26.62 -12.48
CA ARG A 75 7.21 27.72 -11.62
C ARG A 75 6.46 27.79 -10.29
N TRP A 76 7.12 28.35 -9.28
CA TRP A 76 6.53 28.68 -7.99
C TRP A 76 6.49 30.19 -7.77
N HIS A 77 5.41 30.66 -7.18
CA HIS A 77 5.19 32.05 -6.82
C HIS A 77 4.88 32.13 -5.33
N THR A 78 5.82 32.70 -4.57
CA THR A 78 5.64 32.90 -3.12
C THR A 78 4.61 34.00 -2.88
N LEU A 79 3.65 33.73 -1.98
CA LEU A 79 2.64 34.70 -1.58
C LEU A 79 3.02 35.28 -0.21
N ASP A 80 3.53 36.52 -0.19
CA ASP A 80 3.81 37.23 1.06
C ASP A 80 2.53 37.88 1.62
N ARG A 81 2.30 37.68 2.92
CA ARG A 81 1.06 37.95 3.64
C ARG A 81 0.86 39.42 4.04
N ASP A 82 1.93 40.22 4.13
CA ASP A 82 1.88 41.45 4.95
C ASP A 82 1.87 42.81 4.21
N GLU A 83 1.89 42.90 2.88
CA GLU A 83 2.17 44.18 2.19
C GLU A 83 1.02 44.84 1.35
N ILE A 84 -0.17 44.26 1.22
CA ILE A 84 -1.24 44.83 0.34
C ILE A 84 -2.29 45.69 1.09
N SER A 85 -2.37 45.56 2.41
CA SER A 85 -3.37 46.23 3.27
C SER A 85 -3.34 47.77 3.20
N GLN A 86 -2.20 48.37 2.86
CA GLN A 86 -2.06 49.84 2.78
C GLN A 86 -2.63 50.47 1.49
N CYS A 87 -3.01 49.67 0.50
CA CYS A 87 -3.44 50.17 -0.82
C CYS A 87 -4.94 50.14 -1.08
N LEU A 88 -5.71 49.31 -0.34
CA LEU A 88 -7.16 49.22 -0.53
C LEU A 88 -7.97 50.29 0.23
N GLU A 89 -7.33 51.09 1.09
CA GLU A 89 -8.01 52.12 1.88
C GLU A 89 -8.29 53.44 1.13
N LYS A 90 -7.88 53.60 -0.14
CA LYS A 90 -8.23 54.79 -0.94
C LYS A 90 -9.05 54.41 -2.15
N LYS A 91 -10.25 55.01 -2.28
CA LYS A 91 -11.27 54.80 -3.33
C LYS A 91 -10.78 54.97 -4.79
N GLU A 92 -9.53 55.37 -5.03
CA GLU A 92 -8.94 55.59 -6.36
C GLU A 92 -7.45 55.16 -6.43
N ILE A 93 -7.09 53.94 -6.01
CA ILE A 93 -5.72 53.43 -6.24
C ILE A 93 -5.77 52.28 -7.27
N ASN A 94 -5.16 52.51 -8.44
CA ASN A 94 -5.05 51.55 -9.54
C ASN A 94 -3.71 50.77 -9.57
N PHE A 95 -2.75 51.05 -8.66
CA PHE A 95 -1.39 50.50 -8.76
C PHE A 95 -0.71 50.35 -7.39
N ILE A 96 -0.03 49.21 -7.17
CA ILE A 96 0.93 49.01 -6.07
C ILE A 96 2.29 48.65 -6.68
N ASN A 97 3.33 49.44 -6.39
CA ASN A 97 4.69 49.18 -6.87
C ASN A 97 5.62 48.85 -5.71
N ILE A 98 6.15 47.63 -5.67
CA ILE A 98 7.13 47.18 -4.69
C ILE A 98 8.38 46.80 -5.48
N ALA A 99 9.36 47.71 -5.49
CA ALA A 99 10.70 47.63 -6.07
C ALA A 99 10.92 47.98 -7.57
N ALA A 100 12.16 48.42 -7.84
CA ALA A 100 12.61 49.07 -9.06
C ALA A 100 12.60 48.14 -10.28
N LEU A 101 12.16 48.71 -11.41
CA LEU A 101 12.15 48.13 -12.76
C LEU A 101 13.39 47.26 -13.05
N LYS A 102 13.28 45.97 -12.77
CA LYS A 102 14.00 44.92 -13.48
C LYS A 102 12.95 43.93 -13.93
N ASN A 103 12.94 43.70 -15.24
CA ASN A 103 12.03 42.79 -15.91
C ASN A 103 12.02 41.44 -15.18
N GLU A 104 10.86 40.92 -14.78
CA GLU A 104 10.52 39.49 -14.72
C GLU A 104 9.07 39.24 -14.21
N GLY A 105 8.43 38.20 -14.77
CA GLY A 105 7.21 37.49 -14.31
C GLY A 105 5.97 38.26 -13.81
N SER A 106 4.88 38.30 -14.59
CA SER A 106 3.54 38.66 -14.08
C SER A 106 2.50 37.57 -14.35
N VAL A 107 1.66 37.27 -13.37
CA VAL A 107 0.49 36.39 -13.51
C VAL A 107 -0.78 37.23 -13.46
N VAL A 108 -1.77 36.91 -14.28
CA VAL A 108 -3.07 37.59 -14.30
C VAL A 108 -4.16 36.59 -13.94
N PHE A 109 -4.90 36.89 -12.89
CA PHE A 109 -6.12 36.20 -12.50
C PHE A 109 -7.32 37.06 -12.90
N GLU A 110 -8.37 36.41 -13.41
CA GLU A 110 -9.58 37.07 -13.89
C GLU A 110 -10.82 36.46 -13.22
N ASN A 111 -11.98 37.08 -13.45
CA ASN A 111 -13.31 36.59 -13.05
C ASN A 111 -13.55 36.49 -11.54
N PHE A 112 -13.03 37.45 -10.77
CA PHE A 112 -13.35 37.54 -9.35
C PHE A 112 -14.86 37.74 -9.11
N LYS A 113 -15.40 36.93 -8.20
CA LYS A 113 -16.78 36.93 -7.71
C LYS A 113 -16.85 37.63 -6.37
N SER A 114 -17.88 38.43 -6.16
CA SER A 114 -18.04 39.24 -4.94
C SER A 114 -18.84 38.47 -3.89
N CYS A 115 -18.30 38.39 -2.68
CA CYS A 115 -18.96 37.73 -1.55
C CYS A 115 -20.20 38.53 -1.08
N ASP A 116 -20.15 39.86 -1.22
CA ASP A 116 -21.25 40.76 -0.85
C ASP A 116 -22.51 40.55 -1.72
N LYS A 117 -22.40 39.81 -2.83
CA LYS A 117 -23.53 39.41 -3.70
C LYS A 117 -24.08 38.01 -3.39
N GLY A 118 -23.53 37.32 -2.38
CA GLY A 118 -23.92 35.95 -2.03
C GLY A 118 -23.36 34.87 -2.97
N GLU A 119 -22.31 35.18 -3.74
CA GLU A 119 -21.62 34.20 -4.58
C GLU A 119 -20.51 33.51 -3.78
N PHE A 120 -20.65 32.20 -3.54
CA PHE A 120 -19.73 31.38 -2.76
C PHE A 120 -19.00 30.34 -3.63
N PRO A 121 -17.77 29.94 -3.28
CA PRO A 121 -17.12 28.81 -3.94
C PRO A 121 -17.88 27.50 -3.76
N LYS A 122 -17.66 26.55 -4.67
CA LYS A 122 -18.15 25.17 -4.51
C LYS A 122 -17.38 24.46 -3.39
N GLU A 123 -17.99 23.46 -2.76
CA GLU A 123 -17.31 22.63 -1.76
C GLU A 123 -16.03 22.02 -2.34
N GLU A 124 -14.98 21.99 -1.52
CA GLU A 124 -13.62 21.54 -1.86
C GLU A 124 -12.91 22.33 -2.98
N GLN A 125 -13.49 23.44 -3.45
CA GLN A 125 -12.90 24.25 -4.51
C GLN A 125 -11.70 25.06 -4.01
N TYR A 126 -10.55 24.90 -4.68
CA TYR A 126 -9.40 25.76 -4.44
C TYR A 126 -9.64 27.15 -4.99
N CYS A 127 -9.36 28.18 -4.19
CA CYS A 127 -9.64 29.56 -4.54
C CYS A 127 -8.48 30.48 -4.20
N LEU A 128 -8.39 31.59 -4.93
CA LEU A 128 -7.64 32.78 -4.56
C LEU A 128 -8.62 33.83 -4.04
N LEU A 129 -8.37 34.34 -2.85
CA LEU A 129 -9.21 35.25 -2.11
C LEU A 129 -8.54 36.63 -1.99
N ILE A 130 -9.36 37.67 -2.11
CA ILE A 130 -9.04 39.03 -1.70
C ILE A 130 -9.81 39.30 -0.42
N MET A 131 -9.09 39.53 0.67
CA MET A 131 -9.64 39.79 1.99
C MET A 131 -10.12 41.25 2.11
N LYS A 132 -11.07 41.52 3.01
CA LYS A 132 -11.60 42.88 3.24
C LYS A 132 -10.56 43.84 3.84
N ASP A 133 -9.55 43.31 4.53
CA ASP A 133 -8.38 44.06 5.02
C ASP A 133 -7.30 44.25 3.93
N GLY A 134 -7.54 43.73 2.73
CA GLY A 134 -6.63 43.77 1.59
C GLY A 134 -5.53 42.73 1.57
N GLY A 135 -5.53 41.77 2.49
CA GLY A 135 -4.70 40.58 2.34
C GLY A 135 -5.12 39.73 1.12
N LEU A 136 -4.18 38.92 0.63
CA LEU A 136 -4.48 37.82 -0.28
C LEU A 136 -4.36 36.49 0.48
N ALA A 137 -5.26 35.56 0.20
CA ALA A 137 -5.19 34.19 0.72
C ALA A 137 -5.54 33.19 -0.38
N ALA A 138 -4.96 32.00 -0.36
CA ALA A 138 -5.31 30.92 -1.26
C ALA A 138 -5.33 29.57 -0.51
N GLY A 139 -6.07 28.57 -1.01
CA GLY A 139 -6.46 27.40 -0.21
C GLY A 139 -7.82 26.81 -0.61
N ARG A 140 -8.30 25.84 0.18
CA ARG A 140 -9.50 25.03 -0.10
C ARG A 140 -10.74 25.57 0.59
N TRP A 141 -11.85 25.60 -0.14
CA TRP A 141 -13.16 25.93 0.40
C TRP A 141 -13.83 24.70 1.04
N GLU A 142 -14.30 24.80 2.28
CA GLU A 142 -15.06 23.73 2.95
C GLU A 142 -16.32 24.27 3.63
N PHE A 143 -17.42 23.52 3.57
CA PHE A 143 -18.64 23.84 4.29
C PHE A 143 -18.67 23.08 5.62
N TYR A 144 -18.79 23.80 6.73
CA TYR A 144 -18.99 23.20 8.05
C TYR A 144 -20.48 23.16 8.43
N ASP A 145 -21.31 24.05 7.87
CA ASP A 145 -22.78 24.09 7.98
C ASP A 145 -23.40 25.01 6.90
N GLU A 146 -24.73 24.95 6.68
CA GLU A 146 -25.49 25.66 5.60
C GLU A 146 -25.32 27.19 5.54
N LYS A 147 -24.64 27.83 6.50
CA LYS A 147 -24.50 29.30 6.56
C LYS A 147 -23.09 29.81 6.84
N ASP A 148 -22.14 28.95 7.19
CA ASP A 148 -20.77 29.36 7.51
C ASP A 148 -19.79 28.41 6.84
N GLY A 149 -19.39 28.75 5.62
CA GLY A 149 -18.24 28.11 5.00
C GLY A 149 -16.95 28.67 5.59
N CYS A 150 -15.97 27.81 5.77
CA CYS A 150 -14.68 28.17 6.32
C CYS A 150 -13.59 27.81 5.31
N PHE A 151 -12.63 28.70 5.17
CA PHE A 151 -11.49 28.44 4.30
C PHE A 151 -10.39 27.74 5.08
N ILE A 152 -9.99 26.55 4.64
CA ILE A 152 -8.91 25.80 5.29
C ILE A 152 -7.61 26.03 4.54
N TYR A 153 -6.67 26.60 5.27
CA TYR A 153 -5.25 26.60 4.93
C TYR A 153 -4.56 25.55 5.82
N ALA A 154 -3.97 24.51 5.23
CA ALA A 154 -3.29 23.47 5.99
C ALA A 154 -1.94 23.95 6.58
N PRO A 155 -1.36 23.32 7.62
CA PRO A 155 -1.93 22.95 8.92
C PRO A 155 -1.85 24.10 9.95
N ALA A 156 -1.53 25.32 9.53
CA ALA A 156 -1.40 26.48 10.43
C ALA A 156 -2.78 27.09 10.75
N LEU A 157 -3.56 26.44 11.63
CA LEU A 157 -4.67 26.97 12.47
C LEU A 157 -5.26 28.34 12.05
N GLY A 158 -5.78 28.45 10.83
CA GLY A 158 -6.33 29.69 10.31
C GLY A 158 -7.52 29.42 9.43
N SER A 159 -8.71 29.35 10.04
CA SER A 159 -9.98 29.36 9.30
C SER A 159 -10.42 30.81 9.08
N HIS A 160 -10.55 31.25 7.83
CA HIS A 160 -11.21 32.51 7.54
C HIS A 160 -12.72 32.27 7.37
N SER A 161 -13.52 32.98 8.16
CA SER A 161 -14.96 33.13 7.90
C SER A 161 -15.17 34.06 6.69
N MET A 162 -16.20 33.79 5.88
CA MET A 162 -16.55 34.57 4.69
C MET A 162 -16.79 36.05 4.95
N GLU A 163 -17.15 36.42 6.18
CA GLU A 163 -17.33 37.81 6.55
C GLU A 163 -16.06 38.66 6.30
N LYS A 164 -14.89 38.01 6.26
CA LYS A 164 -13.58 38.62 6.04
C LYS A 164 -13.13 38.61 4.57
N VAL A 165 -13.87 37.95 3.66
CA VAL A 165 -13.53 37.85 2.24
C VAL A 165 -14.31 38.89 1.45
N TRP A 166 -13.64 39.63 0.58
CA TRP A 166 -14.24 40.63 -0.30
C TRP A 166 -14.62 40.03 -1.66
N ALA A 167 -13.66 39.34 -2.30
CA ALA A 167 -13.86 38.70 -3.58
C ALA A 167 -12.99 37.44 -3.72
N TRP A 168 -13.37 36.52 -4.59
CA TRP A 168 -12.64 35.27 -4.82
C TRP A 168 -12.68 34.84 -6.29
N THR A 169 -11.71 34.05 -6.73
CA THR A 169 -11.72 33.38 -8.05
C THR A 169 -11.19 31.95 -7.90
N PRO A 170 -11.67 30.95 -8.66
CA PRO A 170 -11.16 29.59 -8.55
C PRO A 170 -9.70 29.48 -9.01
N LEU A 171 -8.95 28.59 -8.35
CA LEU A 171 -7.64 28.11 -8.76
C LEU A 171 -7.81 26.72 -9.39
N SER A 172 -7.15 26.50 -10.53
CA SER A 172 -7.37 25.41 -11.50
C SER A 172 -8.74 25.47 -12.22
N SER A 173 -8.76 25.13 -13.52
CA SER A 173 -10.00 25.03 -14.30
C SER A 173 -10.72 23.72 -13.98
N ASP A 174 -12.04 23.78 -13.79
CA ASP A 174 -13.00 22.74 -13.37
C ASP A 174 -12.97 21.37 -14.09
N TYR A 175 -11.99 21.07 -14.94
CA TYR A 175 -11.86 19.80 -15.70
C TYR A 175 -11.90 18.54 -14.81
N PHE A 176 -11.42 18.60 -13.57
CA PHE A 176 -11.51 17.48 -12.63
C PHE A 176 -12.93 17.26 -12.09
N PHE A 177 -13.66 18.33 -11.78
CA PHE A 177 -15.06 18.24 -11.34
C PHE A 177 -16.00 17.85 -12.49
N GLU A 178 -15.72 18.30 -13.71
CA GLU A 178 -16.46 17.87 -14.91
C GLU A 178 -16.27 16.37 -15.19
N MET A 179 -15.07 15.80 -14.95
CA MET A 179 -14.85 14.35 -15.05
C MET A 179 -15.57 13.57 -13.94
N GLU A 180 -15.68 14.10 -12.73
CA GLU A 180 -16.46 13.46 -11.65
C GLU A 180 -17.96 13.44 -11.96
N GLU A 181 -18.51 14.56 -12.46
CA GLU A 181 -19.93 14.63 -12.86
C GLU A 181 -20.22 13.73 -14.07
N GLU A 182 -19.29 13.64 -15.02
CA GLU A 182 -19.36 12.70 -16.14
C GLU A 182 -19.32 11.24 -15.67
N SER A 183 -18.42 10.89 -14.75
CA SER A 183 -18.35 9.56 -14.16
C SER A 183 -19.62 9.20 -13.39
N GLU A 184 -20.21 10.14 -12.65
CA GLU A 184 -21.51 9.92 -11.98
C GLU A 184 -22.66 9.70 -12.96
N ARG A 185 -22.66 10.42 -14.09
CA ARG A 185 -23.67 10.26 -15.15
C ARG A 185 -23.54 8.89 -15.82
N GLU A 186 -22.33 8.53 -16.24
CA GLU A 186 -22.03 7.21 -16.81
C GLU A 186 -22.44 6.08 -15.86
N ARG A 187 -22.20 6.25 -14.55
CA ARG A 187 -22.64 5.29 -13.53
C ARG A 187 -24.17 5.13 -13.47
N ARG A 188 -24.92 6.24 -13.50
CA ARG A 188 -26.40 6.17 -13.49
C ARG A 188 -26.95 5.50 -14.74
N GLU A 189 -26.33 5.77 -15.88
CA GLU A 189 -26.69 5.12 -17.16
C GLU A 189 -26.39 3.61 -17.10
N GLU A 190 -25.24 3.21 -16.56
CA GLU A 190 -24.85 1.81 -16.37
C GLU A 190 -25.78 1.08 -15.39
N GLU A 191 -26.16 1.71 -14.27
CA GLU A 191 -27.15 1.17 -13.34
C GLU A 191 -28.51 0.98 -14.01
N GLU A 192 -28.93 1.93 -14.85
CA GLU A 192 -30.20 1.84 -15.58
C GLU A 192 -30.19 0.72 -16.62
N LEU A 193 -29.09 0.55 -17.36
CA LEU A 193 -28.88 -0.57 -18.28
C LEU A 193 -28.94 -1.92 -17.54
N ASN A 194 -28.34 -1.99 -16.35
CA ASN A 194 -28.26 -3.21 -15.55
C ASN A 194 -29.55 -3.55 -14.78
N ARG A 195 -30.59 -2.70 -14.83
CA ARG A 195 -31.91 -3.03 -14.23
C ARG A 195 -32.62 -4.16 -14.96
N ASN A 196 -32.46 -4.24 -16.28
CA ASN A 196 -33.09 -5.27 -17.13
C ASN A 196 -32.05 -5.83 -18.12
N PRO A 197 -31.04 -6.56 -17.62
CA PRO A 197 -29.99 -7.09 -18.46
C PRO A 197 -30.54 -8.11 -19.46
N SER A 198 -29.99 -8.08 -20.67
CA SER A 198 -30.25 -9.09 -21.70
C SER A 198 -29.54 -10.41 -21.37
N LEU A 199 -30.21 -11.53 -21.70
CA LEU A 199 -29.66 -12.88 -21.52
C LEU A 199 -29.18 -13.44 -22.86
N ASP A 200 -27.92 -13.83 -22.94
CA ASP A 200 -27.40 -14.61 -24.07
C ASP A 200 -27.70 -16.10 -23.85
N GLU A 201 -28.68 -16.63 -24.58
CA GLU A 201 -29.12 -18.03 -24.47
C GLU A 201 -28.02 -19.04 -24.82
N ASN A 202 -27.02 -18.66 -25.63
CA ASN A 202 -25.91 -19.55 -25.99
C ASN A 202 -24.80 -19.58 -24.93
N LEU A 203 -24.61 -18.46 -24.23
CA LEU A 203 -23.66 -18.39 -23.11
C LEU A 203 -24.27 -19.03 -21.85
N PHE A 204 -25.57 -18.85 -21.65
CA PHE A 204 -26.31 -19.30 -20.46
C PHE A 204 -27.23 -20.51 -20.70
N ILE A 205 -26.78 -21.50 -21.50
CA ILE A 205 -27.59 -22.69 -21.85
C ILE A 205 -28.06 -23.53 -20.64
N TYR A 206 -27.41 -23.38 -19.49
CA TYR A 206 -27.75 -24.08 -18.25
C TYR A 206 -28.55 -23.20 -17.28
N GLY A 207 -28.99 -22.02 -17.71
CA GLY A 207 -29.70 -21.04 -16.90
C GLY A 207 -28.76 -20.03 -16.23
N THR A 208 -29.34 -19.21 -15.34
CA THR A 208 -28.64 -18.13 -14.62
C THR A 208 -28.20 -18.51 -13.20
N ASP A 209 -28.27 -19.78 -12.83
CA ASP A 209 -27.69 -20.28 -11.58
C ASP A 209 -26.23 -20.70 -11.81
N ILE A 210 -25.30 -19.88 -11.31
CA ILE A 210 -23.86 -20.13 -11.44
C ILE A 210 -23.44 -21.47 -10.83
N ASN A 211 -24.18 -22.00 -9.83
CA ASN A 211 -23.82 -23.27 -9.20
C ASN A 211 -23.89 -24.44 -10.18
N ILE A 212 -24.77 -24.40 -11.18
CA ILE A 212 -24.86 -25.44 -12.21
C ILE A 212 -23.55 -25.53 -13.02
N TYR A 213 -22.92 -24.38 -13.27
CA TYR A 213 -21.64 -24.31 -13.98
C TYR A 213 -20.50 -24.85 -13.12
N TYR A 214 -20.47 -24.50 -11.83
CA TYR A 214 -19.54 -25.06 -10.86
C TYR A 214 -19.70 -26.59 -10.72
N GLU A 215 -20.93 -27.10 -10.64
CA GLU A 215 -21.21 -28.54 -10.55
C GLU A 215 -20.72 -29.29 -11.79
N LYS A 216 -20.96 -28.77 -12.99
CA LYS A 216 -20.45 -29.37 -14.24
C LYS A 216 -18.92 -29.35 -14.33
N ALA A 217 -18.29 -28.25 -13.89
CA ALA A 217 -16.83 -28.17 -13.81
C ALA A 217 -16.28 -29.15 -12.76
N LEU A 218 -16.97 -29.32 -11.63
CA LEU A 218 -16.63 -30.27 -10.59
C LEU A 218 -16.70 -31.72 -11.09
N GLU A 219 -17.75 -32.09 -11.83
CA GLU A 219 -17.88 -33.40 -12.46
C GLU A 219 -16.68 -33.71 -13.36
N LYS A 220 -16.25 -32.74 -14.20
CA LYS A 220 -15.06 -32.89 -15.05
C LYS A 220 -13.78 -33.03 -14.21
N LEU A 221 -13.59 -32.21 -13.18
CA LEU A 221 -12.40 -32.25 -12.33
C LEU A 221 -12.30 -33.58 -11.56
N ARG A 222 -13.42 -34.12 -11.07
CA ARG A 222 -13.45 -35.36 -10.28
C ARG A 222 -12.97 -36.59 -11.03
N ILE A 223 -12.98 -36.57 -12.37
CA ILE A 223 -12.39 -37.63 -13.19
C ILE A 223 -10.88 -37.77 -12.89
N LYS A 224 -10.18 -36.64 -12.70
CA LYS A 224 -8.74 -36.61 -12.42
C LYS A 224 -8.42 -36.46 -10.92
N TYR A 225 -9.25 -35.72 -10.19
CA TYR A 225 -9.08 -35.40 -8.78
C TYR A 225 -10.33 -35.81 -7.98
N PRO A 226 -10.44 -37.08 -7.56
CA PRO A 226 -11.65 -37.58 -6.88
C PRO A 226 -12.04 -36.83 -5.60
N TRP A 227 -11.09 -36.13 -4.98
CA TRP A 227 -11.28 -35.31 -3.78
C TRP A 227 -11.76 -33.88 -4.05
N ALA A 228 -11.94 -33.48 -5.31
CA ALA A 228 -12.43 -32.14 -5.64
C ALA A 228 -13.80 -31.85 -4.99
N SER A 229 -13.96 -30.64 -4.46
CA SER A 229 -15.19 -30.14 -3.82
C SER A 229 -15.63 -28.78 -4.38
N LEU A 230 -16.89 -28.41 -4.19
CA LEU A 230 -17.38 -27.07 -4.54
C LEU A 230 -16.71 -25.97 -3.71
N ALA A 231 -16.38 -26.24 -2.44
CA ALA A 231 -15.69 -25.29 -1.58
C ALA A 231 -14.30 -24.94 -2.11
N GLN A 232 -13.52 -25.95 -2.53
CA GLN A 232 -12.23 -25.73 -3.19
C GLN A 232 -12.38 -24.90 -4.47
N MET A 233 -13.42 -25.15 -5.27
CA MET A 233 -13.65 -24.40 -6.50
C MET A 233 -13.95 -22.91 -6.30
N LYS A 234 -14.43 -22.52 -5.11
CA LYS A 234 -14.80 -21.14 -4.79
C LYS A 234 -13.76 -20.41 -3.93
N LYS A 235 -12.65 -21.09 -3.57
CA LYS A 235 -11.67 -20.61 -2.58
C LYS A 235 -10.89 -19.36 -3.02
N LYS A 236 -10.44 -19.32 -4.28
CA LYS A 236 -9.60 -18.23 -4.83
C LYS A 236 -10.38 -16.94 -5.14
N GLY A 237 -11.68 -17.09 -5.41
CA GLY A 237 -12.57 -16.04 -5.84
C GLY A 237 -13.82 -16.66 -6.44
N THR A 238 -14.99 -16.13 -6.07
CA THR A 238 -16.26 -16.65 -6.58
C THR A 238 -16.63 -15.89 -7.85
N TRP A 239 -16.79 -16.63 -8.94
CA TRP A 239 -17.45 -16.15 -10.14
C TRP A 239 -18.96 -16.23 -9.93
N ASP A 240 -19.69 -15.28 -10.49
CA ASP A 240 -21.15 -15.24 -10.46
C ASP A 240 -21.71 -14.85 -11.84
N ILE A 241 -23.03 -14.95 -12.01
CA ILE A 241 -23.75 -14.44 -13.17
C ILE A 241 -24.36 -13.10 -12.78
N VAL A 242 -23.75 -12.01 -13.23
CA VAL A 242 -24.07 -10.64 -12.81
C VAL A 242 -24.37 -9.75 -14.00
N PRO A 243 -25.20 -8.70 -13.85
CA PRO A 243 -25.40 -7.72 -14.90
C PRO A 243 -24.16 -6.83 -15.06
N CYS A 244 -23.74 -6.61 -16.31
CA CYS A 244 -22.69 -5.68 -16.70
C CYS A 244 -22.99 -5.17 -18.12
N HIS A 245 -22.93 -3.86 -18.34
CA HIS A 245 -23.22 -3.19 -19.61
C HIS A 245 -24.55 -3.62 -20.25
N GLY A 246 -25.59 -3.82 -19.43
CA GLY A 246 -26.93 -4.22 -19.89
C GLY A 246 -27.06 -5.67 -20.37
N LYS A 247 -26.10 -6.54 -20.05
CA LYS A 247 -26.14 -7.99 -20.32
C LYS A 247 -25.76 -8.79 -19.08
N TYR A 248 -26.23 -10.03 -18.98
CA TYR A 248 -25.67 -10.97 -18.01
C TYR A 248 -24.29 -11.43 -18.47
N VAL A 249 -23.34 -11.50 -17.54
CA VAL A 249 -21.97 -11.97 -17.78
C VAL A 249 -21.53 -12.90 -16.66
N PHE A 250 -20.56 -13.76 -16.94
CA PHE A 250 -19.78 -14.38 -15.86
C PHE A 250 -18.81 -13.33 -15.32
N GLY A 251 -18.95 -12.94 -14.06
CA GLY A 251 -18.16 -11.85 -13.48
C GLY A 251 -17.70 -12.11 -12.05
N GLN A 252 -16.57 -11.52 -11.66
CA GLN A 252 -16.19 -11.38 -10.25
C GLN A 252 -16.60 -9.98 -9.77
N VAL A 253 -17.28 -9.93 -8.62
CA VAL A 253 -17.74 -8.66 -8.05
C VAL A 253 -16.77 -8.21 -6.97
N HIS A 254 -16.15 -7.06 -7.20
CA HIS A 254 -15.25 -6.38 -6.29
C HIS A 254 -15.91 -5.11 -5.75
N LYS A 255 -15.38 -4.57 -4.64
CA LYS A 255 -15.77 -3.25 -4.15
C LYS A 255 -14.64 -2.26 -4.40
N SER A 256 -14.95 -1.11 -4.97
CA SER A 256 -14.06 0.05 -5.01
C SER A 256 -13.91 0.66 -3.61
N PHE A 257 -12.96 1.60 -3.49
CA PHE A 257 -12.66 2.30 -2.24
C PHE A 257 -13.86 3.05 -1.64
N ASP A 258 -14.72 3.59 -2.50
CA ASP A 258 -15.96 4.29 -2.13
C ASP A 258 -17.15 3.33 -1.90
N GLY A 259 -16.93 2.01 -1.99
CA GLY A 259 -17.92 0.98 -1.70
C GLY A 259 -18.78 0.53 -2.88
N ASN A 260 -18.55 1.05 -4.09
CA ASN A 260 -19.28 0.68 -5.30
C ASN A 260 -18.86 -0.68 -5.85
N SER A 261 -19.77 -1.38 -6.54
CA SER A 261 -19.50 -2.69 -7.13
C SER A 261 -18.79 -2.54 -8.48
N ILE A 262 -17.63 -3.17 -8.62
CA ILE A 262 -16.90 -3.33 -9.89
C ILE A 262 -17.07 -4.78 -10.35
N VAL A 263 -17.41 -4.98 -11.61
CA VAL A 263 -17.56 -6.32 -12.21
C VAL A 263 -16.40 -6.58 -13.17
N ASP A 264 -15.56 -7.55 -12.83
CA ASP A 264 -14.53 -8.08 -13.74
C ASP A 264 -15.15 -9.20 -14.59
N GLU A 265 -15.52 -8.88 -15.82
CA GLU A 265 -16.12 -9.82 -16.77
C GLU A 265 -15.10 -10.88 -17.24
N TRP A 266 -15.52 -12.14 -17.27
CA TRP A 266 -14.75 -13.20 -17.91
C TRP A 266 -14.80 -13.04 -19.43
N ILE A 267 -13.64 -12.82 -20.04
CA ILE A 267 -13.46 -12.75 -21.49
C ILE A 267 -12.53 -13.87 -21.92
N GLU A 268 -12.91 -14.62 -22.96
CA GLU A 268 -12.23 -15.83 -23.44
C GLU A 268 -10.71 -15.66 -23.65
N ASP A 269 -10.25 -14.48 -24.06
CA ASP A 269 -8.84 -14.19 -24.36
C ASP A 269 -7.98 -13.73 -23.15
N THR A 270 -8.59 -13.43 -21.99
CA THR A 270 -7.84 -12.80 -20.88
C THR A 270 -7.06 -13.77 -19.98
N ASN A 271 -7.05 -15.08 -20.27
CA ASN A 271 -6.30 -16.07 -19.48
C ASN A 271 -5.51 -17.09 -20.33
N ALA A 272 -5.19 -16.71 -21.56
CA ALA A 272 -4.40 -17.49 -22.51
C ALA A 272 -2.90 -17.17 -22.44
N ASP A 273 -2.35 -16.96 -21.24
CA ASP A 273 -0.92 -17.18 -21.04
C ASP A 273 -0.69 -18.63 -20.56
N GLU A 274 0.12 -19.29 -21.38
CA GLU A 274 0.78 -20.59 -21.24
C GLU A 274 -0.03 -21.88 -21.49
N LEU A 275 0.58 -22.68 -22.38
CA LEU A 275 0.30 -24.05 -22.84
C LEU A 275 -0.77 -24.23 -23.93
N THR A 276 -0.37 -24.03 -25.19
CA THR A 276 -0.73 -24.97 -26.24
C THR A 276 0.52 -25.73 -26.66
N ASP A 277 0.61 -26.99 -26.22
CA ASP A 277 1.33 -28.00 -26.99
C ASP A 277 0.37 -28.53 -28.05
N ASP A 278 0.88 -28.50 -29.27
CA ASP A 278 0.39 -29.07 -30.53
C ASP A 278 -1.09 -29.50 -30.62
N THR A 279 -1.92 -28.61 -31.17
CA THR A 279 -2.99 -28.98 -32.11
C THR A 279 -3.45 -27.72 -32.84
N THR A 280 -3.25 -27.69 -34.16
CA THR A 280 -3.86 -26.72 -35.07
C THR A 280 -5.37 -26.68 -34.87
N VAL A 281 -5.89 -25.61 -34.25
CA VAL A 281 -7.31 -25.28 -34.25
C VAL A 281 -7.51 -24.03 -35.10
N ASP A 282 -8.34 -24.21 -36.11
CA ASP A 282 -8.87 -23.22 -37.04
C ASP A 282 -9.41 -22.00 -36.28
N LYS A 283 -8.80 -20.82 -36.46
CA LYS A 283 -9.23 -19.55 -35.86
C LYS A 283 -10.43 -18.97 -36.62
N SER A 284 -11.52 -19.72 -36.73
CA SER A 284 -12.75 -19.22 -37.34
C SER A 284 -14.00 -19.52 -36.50
N LYS A 285 -14.52 -18.47 -35.85
CA LYS A 285 -15.92 -18.31 -35.38
C LYS A 285 -16.45 -19.20 -34.24
N ASP A 286 -15.83 -19.22 -33.07
CA ASP A 286 -16.55 -19.65 -31.86
C ASP A 286 -16.47 -18.55 -30.81
N GLY A 287 -17.59 -17.88 -30.53
CA GLY A 287 -17.70 -16.91 -29.42
C GLY A 287 -17.57 -17.59 -28.04
N ALA A 288 -17.69 -16.80 -26.98
CA ALA A 288 -17.76 -17.32 -25.62
C ALA A 288 -18.92 -18.33 -25.48
N THR A 289 -18.68 -19.48 -24.86
CA THR A 289 -19.72 -20.50 -24.62
C THR A 289 -19.69 -20.99 -23.17
N ALA A 290 -20.81 -21.55 -22.72
CA ALA A 290 -20.91 -22.21 -21.42
C ALA A 290 -19.81 -23.26 -21.19
N ASP A 291 -19.50 -24.07 -22.19
CA ASP A 291 -18.48 -25.13 -22.08
C ASP A 291 -17.06 -24.57 -21.97
N LYS A 292 -16.77 -23.46 -22.66
CA LYS A 292 -15.50 -22.73 -22.51
C LYS A 292 -15.35 -22.17 -21.11
N PHE A 293 -16.41 -21.59 -20.54
CA PHE A 293 -16.40 -21.11 -19.15
C PHE A 293 -16.21 -22.25 -18.14
N ILE A 294 -16.89 -23.38 -18.33
CA ILE A 294 -16.70 -24.58 -17.50
C ILE A 294 -15.25 -25.06 -17.54
N ASN A 295 -14.63 -25.11 -18.73
CA ASN A 295 -13.23 -25.49 -18.87
C ASN A 295 -12.28 -24.46 -18.23
N TYR A 296 -12.61 -23.17 -18.32
CA TYR A 296 -11.91 -22.11 -17.61
C TYR A 296 -11.96 -22.32 -16.10
N LEU A 297 -13.13 -22.58 -15.50
CA LEU A 297 -13.26 -22.89 -14.07
C LEU A 297 -12.36 -24.06 -13.67
N CYS A 298 -12.30 -25.12 -14.48
CA CYS A 298 -11.39 -26.25 -14.25
C CYS A 298 -9.91 -25.85 -14.27
N LYS A 299 -9.50 -24.91 -15.13
CA LYS A 299 -8.11 -24.38 -15.17
C LYS A 299 -7.86 -23.47 -13.97
N TYR A 300 -8.80 -22.57 -13.66
CA TYR A 300 -8.70 -21.53 -12.64
C TYR A 300 -8.43 -22.11 -11.24
N VAL A 301 -9.06 -23.24 -10.90
CA VAL A 301 -9.01 -23.87 -9.57
C VAL A 301 -8.06 -25.07 -9.49
N ARG A 302 -7.37 -25.41 -10.58
CA ARG A 302 -6.59 -26.66 -10.70
C ARG A 302 -5.56 -26.80 -9.59
N GLU A 303 -4.76 -25.76 -9.37
CA GLU A 303 -3.69 -25.75 -8.38
C GLU A 303 -4.25 -25.92 -6.96
N ASP A 304 -5.34 -25.20 -6.63
CA ASP A 304 -5.99 -25.29 -5.32
C ASP A 304 -6.53 -26.70 -5.04
N VAL A 305 -7.11 -27.35 -6.05
CA VAL A 305 -7.62 -28.73 -5.96
C VAL A 305 -6.46 -29.73 -5.83
N GLU A 306 -5.39 -29.58 -6.61
CA GLU A 306 -4.20 -30.43 -6.52
C GLU A 306 -3.55 -30.35 -5.14
N ASN A 307 -3.40 -29.14 -4.63
CA ASN A 307 -2.83 -28.85 -3.30
C ASN A 307 -3.72 -29.31 -2.15
N SER A 308 -5.01 -29.56 -2.41
CA SER A 308 -5.96 -30.03 -1.40
C SER A 308 -6.08 -31.55 -1.33
N ASN A 309 -5.19 -32.31 -1.97
CA ASN A 309 -5.21 -33.77 -1.90
C ASN A 309 -5.11 -34.26 -0.43
N PRO A 310 -6.15 -34.91 0.12
CA PRO A 310 -6.18 -35.31 1.52
C PRO A 310 -5.12 -36.35 1.88
N GLU A 311 -4.68 -37.19 0.94
CA GLU A 311 -3.63 -38.19 1.19
C GLU A 311 -2.26 -37.54 1.42
N VAL A 312 -2.04 -36.37 0.82
CA VAL A 312 -0.80 -35.58 0.95
C VAL A 312 -0.90 -34.59 2.09
N LYS A 313 -2.02 -33.85 2.16
CA LYS A 313 -2.31 -32.83 3.17
C LYS A 313 -2.50 -33.43 4.56
N PHE A 314 -3.23 -34.55 4.66
CA PHE A 314 -3.52 -35.25 5.91
C PHE A 314 -2.87 -36.64 5.99
N LYS A 315 -1.66 -36.77 5.44
CA LYS A 315 -0.86 -38.02 5.40
C LYS A 315 -0.75 -38.77 6.72
N TYR A 316 -0.82 -38.06 7.85
CA TYR A 316 -0.71 -38.65 9.20
C TYR A 316 -2.06 -38.79 9.92
N GLY A 317 -3.18 -38.71 9.18
CA GLY A 317 -4.53 -38.77 9.70
C GLY A 317 -5.08 -37.40 10.14
N THR A 318 -6.23 -37.41 10.80
CA THR A 318 -6.97 -36.19 11.20
C THR A 318 -6.73 -35.78 12.65
N ASP A 319 -5.84 -36.46 13.38
CA ASP A 319 -5.43 -36.05 14.73
C ASP A 319 -4.31 -35.01 14.64
N ILE A 320 -4.65 -33.75 14.91
CA ILE A 320 -3.70 -32.64 14.89
C ILE A 320 -2.49 -32.89 15.80
N LYS A 321 -2.67 -33.64 16.90
CA LYS A 321 -1.60 -33.91 17.86
C LYS A 321 -0.41 -34.63 17.23
N VAL A 322 -0.65 -35.48 16.22
CA VAL A 322 0.43 -36.20 15.52
C VAL A 322 1.36 -35.22 14.81
N TYR A 323 0.82 -34.18 14.19
CA TYR A 323 1.59 -33.15 13.48
C TYR A 323 2.35 -32.27 14.49
N LEU A 324 1.68 -31.84 15.56
CA LEU A 324 2.29 -31.04 16.63
C LEU A 324 3.42 -31.79 17.33
N ASP A 325 3.26 -33.10 17.57
CA ASP A 325 4.29 -33.91 18.21
C ASP A 325 5.49 -34.14 17.28
N LYS A 326 5.29 -34.26 15.97
CA LYS A 326 6.36 -34.31 14.97
C LYS A 326 7.15 -33.00 14.93
N ALA A 327 6.46 -31.86 14.84
CA ALA A 327 7.09 -30.54 14.88
C ALA A 327 7.89 -30.34 16.18
N TYR A 328 7.30 -30.69 17.33
CA TYR A 328 7.98 -30.66 18.62
C TYR A 328 9.25 -31.53 18.63
N ALA A 329 9.17 -32.76 18.13
CA ALA A 329 10.33 -33.66 18.09
C ALA A 329 11.46 -33.11 17.21
N ASN A 330 11.14 -32.46 16.09
CA ASN A 330 12.12 -31.82 15.23
C ASN A 330 12.76 -30.59 15.89
N VAL A 331 11.97 -29.70 16.50
CA VAL A 331 12.50 -28.54 17.24
C VAL A 331 13.35 -29.01 18.44
N LYS A 332 12.92 -30.04 19.17
CA LYS A 332 13.65 -30.59 20.33
C LYS A 332 15.05 -31.10 19.98
N LYS A 333 15.35 -31.40 18.71
CA LYS A 333 16.71 -31.77 18.25
C LYS A 333 17.70 -30.62 18.36
N ASN A 334 17.27 -29.38 18.15
CA ASN A 334 18.13 -28.20 18.25
C ASN A 334 17.92 -27.44 19.57
N TYR A 335 16.73 -27.54 20.15
CA TYR A 335 16.33 -26.86 21.38
C TYR A 335 16.09 -27.89 22.49
N HIS A 336 17.12 -28.60 22.93
CA HIS A 336 16.99 -29.75 23.84
C HIS A 336 16.30 -29.47 25.18
N TRP A 337 16.23 -28.22 25.61
CA TRP A 337 15.56 -27.78 26.84
C TRP A 337 14.08 -27.43 26.64
N VAL A 338 13.60 -27.25 25.40
CA VAL A 338 12.21 -26.82 25.14
C VAL A 338 11.23 -27.84 25.71
N THR A 339 10.24 -27.40 26.46
CA THR A 339 9.20 -28.28 26.99
C THR A 339 7.87 -28.00 26.31
N LYS A 340 6.98 -28.99 26.22
CA LYS A 340 5.63 -28.78 25.64
C LYS A 340 4.88 -27.63 26.31
N LYS A 341 5.10 -27.41 27.61
CA LYS A 341 4.49 -26.30 28.37
C LYS A 341 4.90 -24.92 27.82
N MET A 342 6.13 -24.77 27.35
CA MET A 342 6.63 -23.51 26.77
C MET A 342 5.96 -23.17 25.43
N LEU A 343 5.31 -24.15 24.78
CA LEU A 343 4.73 -24.01 23.45
C LEU A 343 3.20 -23.92 23.48
N SER A 344 2.56 -24.50 24.51
CA SER A 344 1.11 -24.67 24.61
C SER A 344 0.31 -23.37 24.74
N GLU A 345 0.95 -22.27 25.13
CA GLU A 345 0.27 -20.99 25.36
C GLU A 345 0.17 -20.14 24.08
N THR A 346 1.10 -20.31 23.13
CA THR A 346 1.23 -19.48 21.92
C THR A 346 0.69 -20.13 20.65
N CYS A 347 0.57 -21.45 20.61
CA CYS A 347 0.33 -22.18 19.36
C CYS A 347 -0.92 -23.08 19.49
N ARG A 348 -2.04 -22.65 18.91
CA ARG A 348 -3.33 -23.38 18.96
C ARG A 348 -3.79 -23.78 17.56
N TYR A 349 -3.30 -24.92 17.10
CA TYR A 349 -3.70 -25.49 15.80
C TYR A 349 -4.73 -26.60 15.96
N TYR A 350 -5.56 -26.76 14.93
CA TYR A 350 -6.59 -27.79 14.83
C TYR A 350 -6.71 -28.29 13.39
N ILE A 351 -7.33 -29.45 13.21
CA ILE A 351 -7.88 -29.88 11.93
C ILE A 351 -9.40 -29.79 12.05
N LYS A 352 -10.05 -29.04 11.16
CA LYS A 352 -11.51 -28.79 11.21
C LYS A 352 -12.13 -28.87 9.83
N LYS A 353 -13.42 -29.18 9.78
CA LYS A 353 -14.22 -29.00 8.57
C LYS A 353 -14.61 -27.53 8.44
N ILE A 354 -14.17 -26.88 7.37
CA ILE A 354 -14.54 -25.52 6.98
C ILE A 354 -15.22 -25.65 5.61
N ASP A 355 -16.47 -25.19 5.50
CA ASP A 355 -17.27 -25.26 4.28
C ASP A 355 -17.36 -26.66 3.63
N GLY A 356 -17.31 -27.69 4.48
CA GLY A 356 -17.41 -29.10 4.07
C GLY A 356 -16.06 -29.82 3.94
N ASP A 357 -14.95 -29.09 3.82
CA ASP A 357 -13.62 -29.65 3.59
C ASP A 357 -12.76 -29.64 4.86
N LEU A 358 -11.92 -30.66 5.01
CA LEU A 358 -10.95 -30.72 6.11
C LEU A 358 -9.81 -29.75 5.84
N GLU A 359 -9.53 -28.89 6.81
CA GLU A 359 -8.52 -27.85 6.75
C GLU A 359 -7.67 -27.79 8.02
N PHE A 360 -6.40 -27.41 7.89
CA PHE A 360 -5.60 -26.97 9.02
C PHE A 360 -6.07 -25.58 9.42
N VAL A 361 -6.26 -25.33 10.72
CA VAL A 361 -6.71 -24.04 11.22
C VAL A 361 -5.97 -23.62 12.48
N THR A 362 -5.86 -22.32 12.71
CA THR A 362 -5.42 -21.72 13.98
C THR A 362 -6.49 -20.79 14.54
N THR A 363 -6.43 -20.45 15.83
CA THR A 363 -7.35 -19.47 16.43
C THR A 363 -6.90 -18.04 16.14
N GLY A 364 -7.78 -17.23 15.54
CA GLY A 364 -7.66 -15.78 15.41
C GLY A 364 -8.59 -15.03 16.36
N SER A 365 -8.60 -13.70 16.27
CA SER A 365 -9.50 -12.82 17.04
C SER A 365 -10.98 -13.14 16.80
N ASP A 366 -11.32 -13.45 15.55
CA ASP A 366 -12.71 -13.58 15.09
C ASP A 366 -13.11 -15.04 14.78
N GLY A 367 -12.34 -16.02 15.27
CA GLY A 367 -12.63 -17.44 15.10
C GLY A 367 -11.44 -18.26 14.61
N TYR A 368 -11.63 -19.01 13.53
CA TYR A 368 -10.58 -19.85 12.93
C TYR A 368 -9.99 -19.19 11.69
N ILE A 369 -8.67 -19.21 11.58
CA ILE A 369 -7.92 -18.84 10.39
C ILE A 369 -7.51 -20.13 9.68
N VAL A 370 -7.91 -20.29 8.42
CA VAL A 370 -7.51 -21.41 7.57
C VAL A 370 -6.04 -21.27 7.19
N LEU A 371 -5.30 -22.36 7.34
CA LEU A 371 -3.88 -22.46 7.04
C LEU A 371 -3.69 -23.32 5.79
N ASP A 372 -3.57 -22.67 4.64
CA ASP A 372 -3.60 -23.35 3.35
C ASP A 372 -2.25 -23.98 2.97
N TYR A 373 -1.94 -25.10 3.60
CA TYR A 373 -0.74 -25.87 3.28
C TYR A 373 -1.06 -27.03 2.32
N PRO A 374 -0.25 -27.22 1.26
CA PRO A 374 -0.46 -28.28 0.26
C PRO A 374 -0.08 -29.67 0.77
N SER A 375 0.61 -29.77 1.91
CA SER A 375 1.06 -31.05 2.45
C SER A 375 1.21 -31.03 3.98
N ALA A 376 1.16 -32.23 4.56
CA ALA A 376 1.46 -32.47 5.97
C ALA A 376 2.84 -31.93 6.37
N ASP A 377 3.85 -32.13 5.52
CA ASP A 377 5.23 -31.76 5.82
C ASP A 377 5.41 -30.23 5.82
N ARG A 378 4.77 -29.50 4.89
CA ARG A 378 4.77 -28.02 4.88
C ARG A 378 4.07 -27.43 6.10
N PHE A 379 2.96 -28.04 6.52
CA PHE A 379 2.29 -27.63 7.75
C PHE A 379 3.20 -27.84 8.98
N ILE A 380 3.86 -29.00 9.07
CA ILE A 380 4.81 -29.31 10.15
C ILE A 380 5.96 -28.29 10.16
N GLU A 381 6.58 -27.99 9.01
CA GLU A 381 7.64 -26.99 8.88
C GLU A 381 7.21 -25.61 9.42
N SER A 382 5.98 -25.19 9.15
CA SER A 382 5.46 -23.92 9.68
C SER A 382 5.25 -23.97 11.20
N VAL A 383 4.71 -25.06 11.73
CA VAL A 383 4.56 -25.24 13.19
C VAL A 383 5.93 -25.27 13.88
N GLU A 384 6.94 -25.88 13.25
CA GLU A 384 8.31 -25.85 13.77
C GLU A 384 8.83 -24.43 13.90
N TYR A 385 8.61 -23.58 12.89
CA TYR A 385 9.01 -22.18 12.95
C TYR A 385 8.37 -21.45 14.14
N ASP A 386 7.07 -21.62 14.33
CA ASP A 386 6.35 -20.99 15.45
C ASP A 386 6.82 -21.53 16.81
N TYR A 387 7.08 -22.84 16.90
CA TYR A 387 7.66 -23.44 18.11
C TYR A 387 9.07 -22.95 18.43
N GLN A 388 9.91 -22.73 17.42
CA GLN A 388 11.24 -22.15 17.62
C GLN A 388 11.14 -20.74 18.19
N ARG A 389 10.24 -19.90 17.65
CA ARG A 389 10.00 -18.55 18.16
C ARG A 389 9.48 -18.57 19.59
N ALA A 390 8.50 -19.42 19.90
CA ALA A 390 7.95 -19.58 21.24
C ALA A 390 9.02 -20.07 22.24
N ALA A 391 9.86 -21.03 21.84
CA ALA A 391 10.95 -21.51 22.67
C ALA A 391 11.93 -20.38 23.03
N LEU A 392 12.37 -19.60 22.03
CA LEU A 392 13.26 -18.45 22.23
C LEU A 392 12.64 -17.38 23.14
N ALA A 393 11.37 -17.08 22.97
CA ALA A 393 10.66 -16.11 23.80
C ALA A 393 10.53 -16.59 25.27
N ALA A 394 10.32 -17.89 25.49
CA ALA A 394 10.20 -18.47 26.83
C ALA A 394 11.54 -18.58 27.58
N ASN A 395 12.67 -18.36 26.90
CA ASN A 395 14.00 -18.50 27.47
C ASN A 395 14.66 -17.12 27.67
N PRO A 396 14.72 -16.60 28.90
CA PRO A 396 15.18 -15.25 29.15
C PRO A 396 16.67 -15.10 28.82
N VAL A 397 17.01 -13.93 28.30
CA VAL A 397 18.39 -13.47 28.14
C VAL A 397 18.99 -13.23 29.53
N VAL A 398 20.17 -13.78 29.78
CA VAL A 398 20.92 -13.60 31.03
C VAL A 398 22.19 -12.77 30.86
N ASP A 399 22.69 -12.65 29.63
CA ASP A 399 23.83 -11.82 29.30
C ASP A 399 23.77 -11.41 27.82
N GLN A 400 24.42 -10.31 27.46
CA GLN A 400 24.45 -9.83 26.09
C GLN A 400 25.78 -9.18 25.75
N TYR A 401 26.20 -9.30 24.50
CA TYR A 401 27.37 -8.65 23.95
C TYR A 401 27.04 -7.99 22.62
N SER A 402 27.13 -6.67 22.58
CA SER A 402 27.03 -5.91 21.34
C SER A 402 28.38 -5.89 20.65
N VAL A 403 28.45 -6.46 19.45
CA VAL A 403 29.66 -6.40 18.63
C VAL A 403 29.94 -4.94 18.29
N PRO A 404 31.17 -4.43 18.48
CA PRO A 404 31.55 -3.10 18.06
C PRO A 404 31.53 -3.04 16.53
N ILE A 405 30.45 -2.52 15.98
CA ILE A 405 30.28 -2.37 14.54
C ILE A 405 30.83 -1.01 14.10
N GLY A 406 31.67 -1.01 13.07
CA GLY A 406 32.09 0.21 12.39
C GLY A 406 30.99 0.74 11.47
N ARG A 407 31.36 1.54 10.47
CA ARG A 407 30.46 1.87 9.35
C ARG A 407 30.41 0.69 8.37
N VAL A 408 29.69 -0.36 8.76
CA VAL A 408 29.43 -1.51 7.88
C VAL A 408 28.17 -1.20 7.08
N GLU A 409 28.32 -1.14 5.75
CA GLU A 409 27.24 -0.91 4.80
C GLU A 409 26.93 -2.22 4.05
N ILE A 410 25.65 -2.56 3.98
CA ILE A 410 25.10 -3.74 3.31
C ILE A 410 24.04 -3.25 2.33
N ASN A 411 24.30 -3.32 1.02
CA ASN A 411 23.34 -2.96 -0.02
C ASN A 411 22.67 -1.58 0.20
N GLY A 412 23.44 -0.56 0.64
CA GLY A 412 22.93 0.78 0.94
C GLY A 412 22.35 0.98 2.36
N TRP A 413 22.37 -0.05 3.20
CA TRP A 413 21.90 0.00 4.59
C TRP A 413 23.06 -0.09 5.56
N TYR A 414 23.07 0.75 6.59
CA TYR A 414 24.05 0.64 7.66
C TYR A 414 23.61 -0.42 8.67
N LEU A 415 24.54 -1.26 9.09
CA LEU A 415 24.34 -2.15 10.23
C LEU A 415 24.15 -1.27 11.48
N GLU A 416 22.99 -1.38 12.12
CA GLU A 416 22.60 -0.56 13.28
C GLU A 416 22.97 -1.26 14.59
N HIS A 417 22.78 -2.58 14.66
CA HIS A 417 23.25 -3.39 15.78
C HIS A 417 23.50 -4.84 15.37
N TYR A 418 24.40 -5.48 16.11
CA TYR A 418 24.74 -6.90 15.98
C TYR A 418 25.02 -7.43 17.38
N ILE A 419 24.03 -8.07 17.99
CA ILE A 419 24.04 -8.36 19.43
C ILE A 419 23.94 -9.87 19.65
N PHE A 420 24.96 -10.44 20.28
CA PHE A 420 24.90 -11.81 20.79
C PHE A 420 24.23 -11.81 22.16
N TYR A 421 23.23 -12.64 22.33
CA TYR A 421 22.54 -12.87 23.58
C TYR A 421 22.86 -14.26 24.10
N LYS A 422 23.19 -14.36 25.38
CA LYS A 422 23.27 -15.61 26.11
C LYS A 422 21.95 -15.86 26.80
N LEU A 423 21.37 -17.03 26.55
CA LEU A 423 20.12 -17.46 27.13
C LEU A 423 20.37 -18.18 28.46
N LYS A 424 19.37 -18.22 29.33
CA LYS A 424 19.46 -18.88 30.65
C LYS A 424 19.86 -20.35 30.57
N THR A 425 19.52 -21.02 29.47
CA THR A 425 19.90 -22.41 29.20
C THR A 425 21.37 -22.60 28.86
N GLY A 426 22.10 -21.51 28.61
CA GLY A 426 23.50 -21.51 28.18
C GLY A 426 23.69 -21.40 26.66
N ASP A 427 22.61 -21.46 25.88
CA ASP A 427 22.65 -21.28 24.43
C ASP A 427 22.76 -19.80 24.04
N TYR A 428 22.99 -19.55 22.76
CA TYR A 428 23.13 -18.21 22.22
C TYR A 428 22.12 -17.95 21.11
N LYS A 429 21.68 -16.70 21.01
CA LYS A 429 21.02 -16.16 19.82
C LYS A 429 21.73 -14.88 19.42
N VAL A 430 21.56 -14.46 18.19
CA VAL A 430 22.09 -13.18 17.69
C VAL A 430 20.96 -12.40 17.03
N ASP A 431 20.91 -11.12 17.35
CA ASP A 431 19.98 -10.16 16.75
C ASP A 431 20.75 -9.20 15.87
N VAL A 432 20.29 -9.06 14.63
CA VAL A 432 20.94 -8.26 13.60
C VAL A 432 19.91 -7.31 13.00
N GLN A 433 20.17 -6.02 13.15
CA GLN A 433 19.39 -4.96 12.53
C GLN A 433 20.27 -4.17 11.57
N ALA A 434 19.83 -4.05 10.33
CA ALA A 434 20.39 -3.15 9.32
C ALA A 434 19.28 -2.24 8.80
N GLY A 435 19.54 -0.93 8.74
CA GLY A 435 18.46 0.03 8.56
C GLY A 435 18.88 1.50 8.61
N ASN A 436 17.92 2.37 8.32
CA ASN A 436 17.98 3.80 8.65
C ASN A 436 16.69 4.14 9.40
N ARG A 437 16.55 3.67 10.66
CA ARG A 437 15.47 3.92 11.65
C ARG A 437 13.98 3.75 11.26
N THR A 438 13.58 3.68 9.99
CA THR A 438 12.17 3.60 9.54
C THR A 438 11.87 2.44 8.59
N THR A 439 12.89 1.79 8.02
CA THR A 439 12.74 0.71 7.00
C THR A 439 13.71 -0.44 7.24
N GLY A 440 14.43 -0.45 8.37
CA GLY A 440 15.38 -1.50 8.71
C GLY A 440 14.70 -2.82 9.05
N GLY A 441 15.24 -3.92 8.52
CA GLY A 441 14.82 -5.26 8.90
C GLY A 441 15.57 -5.70 10.15
N ASN A 442 14.84 -6.23 11.14
CA ASN A 442 15.45 -6.96 12.26
C ASN A 442 15.36 -8.47 12.03
N ARG A 443 16.43 -9.21 12.34
CA ARG A 443 16.43 -10.68 12.30
C ARG A 443 17.16 -11.28 13.50
N GLU A 444 16.46 -12.20 14.16
CA GLU A 444 17.03 -13.03 15.22
C GLU A 444 17.39 -14.43 14.69
N PHE A 445 18.58 -14.91 15.04
CA PHE A 445 19.06 -16.24 14.70
C PHE A 445 19.46 -17.00 15.95
N PHE A 446 18.95 -18.22 16.13
CA PHE A 446 19.42 -19.11 17.18
C PHE A 446 20.70 -19.83 16.78
N ILE A 447 21.68 -19.85 17.67
CA ILE A 447 22.96 -20.51 17.45
C ILE A 447 22.93 -21.87 18.12
N SER A 448 22.74 -22.91 17.31
CA SER A 448 22.67 -24.30 17.79
C SER A 448 23.93 -24.66 18.61
N PRO A 449 23.80 -25.45 19.70
CA PRO A 449 24.93 -25.96 20.48
C PRO A 449 26.00 -26.69 19.63
N ASP A 450 25.60 -27.31 18.52
CA ASP A 450 26.53 -27.98 17.60
C ASP A 450 27.54 -27.02 16.94
N CYS A 451 27.19 -25.73 16.86
CA CYS A 451 28.10 -24.69 16.40
C CYS A 451 29.32 -24.56 17.34
N PHE A 452 29.12 -24.78 18.65
CA PHE A 452 30.15 -24.69 19.69
C PHE A 452 30.97 -25.98 19.86
N LYS A 453 30.61 -27.08 19.18
CA LYS A 453 31.39 -28.33 19.17
C LYS A 453 32.63 -28.22 18.27
N THR A 454 33.49 -27.25 18.56
CA THR A 454 34.74 -26.95 17.83
C THR A 454 35.87 -26.70 18.82
N ALA A 455 37.11 -26.94 18.41
CA ALA A 455 38.27 -26.73 19.28
C ALA A 455 38.73 -25.27 19.27
N THR A 456 38.46 -24.55 18.18
CA THR A 456 38.91 -23.16 17.98
C THR A 456 37.74 -22.21 17.71
N TYR A 457 37.99 -20.93 17.97
CA TYR A 457 37.03 -19.86 17.71
C TYR A 457 36.81 -19.66 16.20
N GLU A 458 37.86 -19.86 15.42
CA GLU A 458 37.84 -19.75 13.96
C GLU A 458 36.95 -20.83 13.33
N GLU A 459 37.02 -22.06 13.84
CA GLU A 459 36.11 -23.16 13.43
C GLU A 459 34.67 -22.89 13.85
N PHE A 460 34.45 -22.27 15.02
CA PHE A 460 33.12 -21.83 15.43
C PHE A 460 32.55 -20.82 14.44
N LEU A 461 33.33 -19.79 14.08
CA LEU A 461 32.91 -18.76 13.14
C LEU A 461 32.56 -19.35 11.76
N ASP A 462 33.30 -20.36 11.29
CA ASP A 462 32.99 -21.06 10.02
C ASP A 462 31.63 -21.78 10.06
N ARG A 463 31.22 -22.29 11.22
CA ARG A 463 29.89 -22.91 11.40
C ARG A 463 28.82 -21.86 11.60
N TYR A 464 29.12 -20.82 12.38
CA TYR A 464 28.23 -19.70 12.67
C TYR A 464 27.81 -18.97 11.40
N LEU A 465 28.74 -18.70 10.49
CA LEU A 465 28.45 -17.99 9.24
C LEU A 465 27.61 -18.81 8.25
N LYS A 466 27.41 -20.12 8.49
CA LYS A 466 26.40 -20.91 7.77
C LYS A 466 24.98 -20.65 8.27
N ILE A 467 24.83 -20.19 9.52
CA ILE A 467 23.56 -19.81 10.14
C ILE A 467 23.27 -18.34 9.83
N VAL A 468 24.24 -17.47 10.12
CA VAL A 468 24.16 -16.03 9.89
C VAL A 468 25.08 -15.68 8.74
N GLN A 469 24.53 -15.73 7.53
CA GLN A 469 25.29 -15.50 6.30
C GLN A 469 25.94 -14.11 6.28
N GLU A 470 27.06 -13.98 5.57
CA GLU A 470 27.79 -12.71 5.43
C GLU A 470 26.96 -11.59 4.81
N SER A 471 25.85 -11.92 4.14
CA SER A 471 24.83 -10.98 3.67
C SER A 471 24.18 -10.14 4.79
N PHE A 472 24.39 -10.49 6.06
CA PHE A 472 23.99 -9.73 7.25
C PHE A 472 25.14 -8.87 7.83
N GLY A 473 26.24 -8.70 7.09
CA GLY A 473 27.17 -7.57 7.23
C GLY A 473 28.51 -7.84 7.89
N LEU A 474 28.60 -8.82 8.80
CA LEU A 474 29.87 -9.17 9.43
C LEU A 474 30.37 -10.51 8.91
N GLY A 475 31.55 -10.50 8.29
CA GLY A 475 32.25 -11.70 7.86
C GLY A 475 33.17 -12.24 8.94
N LYS A 476 33.84 -13.36 8.65
CA LYS A 476 34.77 -14.02 9.58
C LYS A 476 35.88 -13.07 10.07
N LYS A 477 36.39 -12.22 9.18
CA LYS A 477 37.49 -11.28 9.47
C LYS A 477 37.10 -10.22 10.50
N ASP A 478 35.84 -9.79 10.48
CA ASP A 478 35.33 -8.79 11.42
C ASP A 478 35.22 -9.41 12.82
N LEU A 479 34.61 -10.60 12.90
CA LEU A 479 34.32 -11.30 14.15
C LEU A 479 35.56 -11.93 14.81
N VAL A 480 36.56 -12.37 14.04
CA VAL A 480 37.77 -13.01 14.58
C VAL A 480 38.64 -12.04 15.38
N SER A 481 38.60 -10.75 15.00
CA SER A 481 39.39 -9.70 15.64
C SER A 481 38.83 -9.24 16.99
N ASP A 482 37.57 -9.57 17.28
CA ASP A 482 36.89 -9.18 18.52
C ASP A 482 37.20 -10.17 19.66
N ASN A 483 38.27 -9.88 20.41
CA ASN A 483 38.68 -10.65 21.58
C ASN A 483 37.64 -10.66 22.72
N LYS A 484 36.76 -9.65 22.80
CA LYS A 484 35.71 -9.60 23.82
C LYS A 484 34.56 -10.52 23.44
N LEU A 485 34.16 -10.55 22.17
CA LEU A 485 33.20 -11.52 21.64
C LEU A 485 33.72 -12.95 21.83
N LYS A 486 34.99 -13.20 21.49
CA LYS A 486 35.64 -14.50 21.69
C LYS A 486 35.51 -14.98 23.15
N LYS A 487 35.86 -14.11 24.10
CA LYS A 487 35.75 -14.40 25.53
C LYS A 487 34.29 -14.58 25.97
N PHE A 488 33.36 -13.77 25.46
CA PHE A 488 31.93 -13.88 25.75
C PHE A 488 31.36 -15.25 25.33
N LEU A 489 31.77 -15.74 24.17
CA LEU A 489 31.38 -17.05 23.64
C LEU A 489 32.14 -18.22 24.29
N GLY A 490 33.16 -17.95 25.11
CA GLY A 490 33.88 -18.93 25.92
C GLY A 490 35.12 -19.56 25.26
N TYR A 491 35.71 -18.89 24.26
CA TYR A 491 36.93 -19.33 23.55
C TYR A 491 38.20 -18.59 23.97
#